data_AF-A0A1X3DFA7-F1
#
_entry.id   AF-A0A1X3DFA7-F1
#
_cell.length_a   1.000
_cell.length_b   1.000
_cell.length_c   1.000
_cell.angle_alpha   90.00
_cell.angle_beta   90.00
_cell.angle_gamma   90.00
#
_symmetry.space_group_name_H-M   'P 1'
#
loop_
_entity.id
_entity.type
_entity.pdbx_description
1 polymer ?
#
loop_
_entity_poly.entity_id
_entity_poly.type
_entity_poly.pdbx_seq_one_letter_code
_entity_poly.pdbx_strand_id
1 'polypeptide(L)'
;MLSETTPIIRTIKIPPGFTPPENNYPHYRLLPVQTETGRFYCLFFYVTSKDFLILEPKIKRHLAIGKLAEFLKTATYTVYETVYE
;
A
#
# COMPACT_ATOMS: atom_id res chain seq x y z
N MET A 1 -0.87 26.22 13.12
CA MET A 1 -0.74 25.77 11.72
C MET A 1 -0.12 24.38 11.77
N LEU A 2 -0.87 23.32 11.47
CA LEU A 2 -0.27 22.01 11.22
C LEU A 2 0.44 22.15 9.88
N SER A 3 1.76 22.13 9.87
CA SER A 3 2.54 22.19 8.64
C SER A 3 2.14 21.01 7.77
N GLU A 4 1.40 21.25 6.68
CA GLU A 4 0.98 20.24 5.72
C GLU A 4 2.18 19.78 4.89
N THR A 5 3.15 19.14 5.52
CA THR A 5 4.21 18.45 4.78
C THR A 5 3.64 17.11 4.33
N THR A 6 3.25 17.04 3.07
CA THR A 6 2.84 15.77 2.46
C THR A 6 4.02 14.79 2.53
N PRO A 7 3.89 13.65 3.23
CA PRO A 7 5.00 12.73 3.39
C PRO A 7 5.40 12.14 2.03
N ILE A 8 6.72 12.03 1.80
CA ILE A 8 7.25 11.36 0.62
C ILE A 8 6.99 9.86 0.78
N ILE A 9 6.16 9.29 -0.09
CA ILE A 9 5.81 7.87 -0.03
C ILE A 9 6.92 7.03 -0.66
N ARG A 10 7.59 6.26 0.20
CA ARG A 10 8.57 5.26 -0.21
C ARG A 10 7.94 3.87 -0.11
N THR A 11 7.75 3.24 -1.26
CA THR A 11 7.28 1.84 -1.33
C THR A 11 8.46 0.88 -1.34
N ILE A 12 8.42 -0.14 -0.50
CA ILE A 12 9.37 -1.26 -0.56
C ILE A 12 8.86 -2.25 -1.61
N LYS A 13 9.63 -2.45 -2.68
CA LYS A 13 9.28 -3.39 -3.75
C LYS A 13 9.51 -4.82 -3.26
N ILE A 14 8.51 -5.67 -3.43
CA ILE A 14 8.55 -7.08 -2.99
C ILE A 14 8.01 -8.01 -4.09
N PRO A 15 8.49 -9.26 -4.17
CA PRO A 15 7.89 -10.27 -5.05
C PRO A 15 6.49 -10.70 -4.55
N PRO A 16 5.67 -11.36 -5.38
CA PRO A 16 4.30 -11.75 -5.02
C PRO A 16 4.24 -12.68 -3.80
N GLY A 17 5.18 -13.61 -3.68
CA GLY A 17 5.26 -14.57 -2.57
C GLY A 17 5.85 -14.04 -1.27
N PHE A 18 6.20 -12.75 -1.20
CA PHE A 18 6.73 -12.17 0.02
C PHE A 18 5.67 -12.15 1.14
N THR A 19 6.03 -12.75 2.27
CA THR A 19 5.27 -12.70 3.51
C THR A 19 6.05 -11.84 4.52
N PRO A 20 5.49 -10.70 4.97
CA PRO A 20 6.12 -9.86 5.97
C PRO A 20 6.35 -10.62 7.29
N PRO A 21 7.48 -10.40 7.98
CA PRO A 21 7.67 -10.86 9.35
C PRO A 21 6.56 -10.35 10.29
N GLU A 22 6.24 -11.09 11.36
CA GLU A 22 5.15 -10.73 12.29
C GLU A 22 5.33 -9.33 12.92
N ASN A 23 6.57 -8.88 13.15
CA ASN A 23 6.87 -7.54 13.67
C ASN A 23 6.70 -6.41 12.64
N ASN A 24 6.36 -6.73 11.39
CA ASN A 24 6.10 -5.76 10.32
C ASN A 24 4.61 -5.53 10.08
N TYR A 25 3.74 -6.05 10.96
CA TYR A 25 2.34 -5.69 11.01
C TYR A 25 2.10 -4.57 12.05
N PRO A 26 1.16 -3.64 11.78
CA PRO A 26 0.37 -3.55 10.56
C PRO A 26 1.13 -2.81 9.45
N HIS A 27 0.71 -3.02 8.19
CA HIS A 27 1.32 -2.36 7.03
C HIS A 27 0.33 -2.18 5.87
N TYR A 28 0.68 -1.29 4.96
CA TYR A 28 -0.02 -1.13 3.68
C TYR A 28 0.60 -2.04 2.62
N ARG A 29 -0.23 -2.60 1.73
CA ARG A 29 0.23 -3.37 0.57
C ARG A 29 -0.48 -2.93 -0.71
N LEU A 30 0.30 -2.50 -1.69
CA LEU A 30 -0.14 -2.27 -3.07
C LEU A 30 0.07 -3.54 -3.89
N LEU A 31 -1.02 -4.16 -4.32
CA LEU A 31 -0.99 -5.35 -5.17
C LEU A 31 -1.41 -4.97 -6.59
N PRO A 32 -0.58 -5.16 -7.63
CA PRO A 32 -0.99 -4.93 -8.99
C PRO A 32 -2.03 -5.97 -9.40
N VAL A 33 -3.07 -5.51 -10.09
CA VAL A 33 -4.10 -6.35 -10.71
C VAL A 33 -4.13 -6.02 -12.19
N GLN A 34 -3.92 -7.04 -13.02
CA GLN A 34 -4.01 -6.90 -14.45
C GLN A 34 -5.48 -6.91 -14.85
N THR A 35 -5.90 -5.88 -15.59
CA THR A 35 -7.25 -5.79 -16.15
C THR A 35 -7.13 -5.56 -17.64
N GLU A 36 -8.16 -5.91 -18.40
CA GLU A 36 -8.22 -5.69 -19.86
C GLU A 36 -7.93 -4.22 -20.23
N THR A 37 -8.35 -3.29 -19.37
CA THR A 37 -8.25 -1.84 -19.57
C THR A 37 -6.96 -1.18 -19.04
N GLY A 38 -5.99 -1.98 -18.56
CA GLY A 38 -4.71 -1.48 -18.06
C GLY A 38 -4.35 -1.95 -16.65
N ARG A 39 -3.25 -1.40 -16.12
CA ARG A 39 -2.65 -1.78 -14.83
C ARG A 39 -3.29 -1.02 -13.67
N PHE A 40 -4.09 -1.71 -12.87
CA PHE A 40 -4.66 -1.19 -11.63
C PHE A 40 -3.98 -1.82 -10.42
N TYR A 41 -4.31 -1.32 -9.24
CA TYR A 41 -3.85 -1.84 -7.97
C TYR A 41 -5.02 -2.03 -7.02
N CYS A 42 -4.89 -3.02 -6.13
CA CYS A 42 -5.62 -3.07 -4.87
C CYS A 42 -4.73 -2.48 -3.77
N LEU A 43 -5.29 -1.62 -2.93
CA LEU A 43 -4.64 -1.13 -1.72
C LEU A 43 -5.24 -1.85 -0.51
N PHE A 44 -4.40 -2.59 0.19
CA PHE A 44 -4.75 -3.27 1.43
C PHE A 44 -4.10 -2.59 2.63
N PHE A 45 -4.72 -2.78 3.79
CA PHE A 45 -4.11 -2.56 5.10
C PHE A 45 -4.18 -3.86 5.90
N TYR A 46 -3.04 -4.49 6.11
CA TYR A 46 -2.94 -5.71 6.89
C TYR A 46 -2.78 -5.37 8.36
N VAL A 47 -3.65 -5.91 9.20
CA VAL A 47 -3.59 -5.78 10.66
C VAL A 47 -2.76 -6.91 11.26
N THR A 48 -2.96 -8.12 10.75
CA THR A 48 -2.18 -9.33 11.06
C THR A 48 -1.94 -10.11 9.77
N SER A 49 -1.26 -11.27 9.86
CA SER A 49 -1.11 -12.18 8.71
C SER A 49 -2.43 -12.76 8.20
N LYS A 50 -3.52 -12.71 8.99
CA LYS A 50 -4.83 -13.26 8.64
C LYS A 50 -5.92 -12.20 8.48
N ASP A 51 -5.76 -11.04 9.13
CA ASP A 51 -6.77 -9.98 9.15
C ASP A 51 -6.30 -8.78 8.35
N PHE A 52 -7.10 -8.39 7.36
CA PHE A 52 -6.80 -7.25 6.50
C PHE A 52 -8.06 -6.51 6.06
N LEU A 53 -7.88 -5.23 5.73
CA LEU A 53 -8.89 -4.38 5.13
C LEU A 53 -8.54 -4.13 3.66
N ILE A 54 -9.56 -4.17 2.80
CA ILE A 54 -9.44 -3.69 1.42
C ILE A 54 -9.82 -2.21 1.43
N LEU A 55 -8.82 -1.33 1.35
CA LEU A 55 -9.06 0.11 1.35
C LEU A 55 -9.53 0.57 -0.03
N GLU A 56 -8.91 0.05 -1.08
CA GLU A 56 -9.29 0.34 -2.47
C GLU A 56 -9.18 -0.93 -3.31
N PRO A 57 -10.28 -1.46 -3.87
CA PRO A 57 -10.25 -2.70 -4.66
C PRO A 57 -9.76 -2.48 -6.10
N LYS A 58 -9.79 -1.25 -6.62
CA LYS A 58 -9.33 -0.92 -7.97
C LYS A 58 -8.96 0.55 -8.08
N ILE A 59 -7.66 0.84 -8.07
CA ILE A 59 -7.16 2.22 -8.11
C ILE A 59 -5.93 2.35 -9.02
N LYS A 60 -5.79 3.49 -9.70
CA LYS A 60 -4.55 3.80 -10.44
C LYS A 60 -3.42 4.07 -9.44
N ARG A 61 -2.20 3.63 -9.76
CA ARG A 61 -1.04 3.73 -8.84
C ARG A 61 -0.86 5.13 -8.24
N HIS A 62 -0.88 6.19 -9.06
CA HIS A 62 -0.65 7.55 -8.59
C HIS A 62 -1.73 8.04 -7.60
N LEU A 63 -2.99 7.62 -7.78
CA LEU A 63 -4.07 7.93 -6.84
C LEU A 63 -3.90 7.17 -5.52
N ALA A 64 -3.45 5.91 -5.58
CA ALA A 64 -3.16 5.13 -4.39
C ALA A 64 -2.01 5.73 -3.58
N ILE A 65 -0.96 6.22 -4.25
CA ILE A 65 0.15 6.94 -3.60
C ILE A 65 -0.36 8.23 -2.93
N GLY A 66 -1.26 8.99 -3.57
CA GLY A 66 -1.89 10.16 -2.95
C GLY A 66 -2.66 9.82 -1.67
N LYS A 67 -3.48 8.77 -1.69
CA LYS A 67 -4.20 8.28 -0.49
C LYS A 67 -3.25 7.84 0.62
N LEU A 68 -2.20 7.09 0.27
CA LEU A 68 -1.15 6.71 1.22
C LEU A 68 -0.48 7.93 1.83
N ALA A 69 -0.27 9.01 1.06
CA ALA A 69 0.30 10.24 1.59
C ALA A 69 -0.60 10.89 2.65
N GLU A 70 -1.92 10.83 2.48
CA GLU A 70 -2.85 11.28 3.50
C GLU A 70 -2.85 10.38 4.74
N PHE A 71 -2.89 9.05 4.57
CA PHE A 71 -2.88 8.12 5.70
C PHE A 71 -1.58 8.20 6.52
N LEU A 72 -0.44 8.32 5.84
CA LEU A 72 0.87 8.40 6.48
C LEU A 72 1.11 9.72 7.23
N LYS A 73 0.22 10.72 7.11
CA LYS A 73 0.25 11.92 7.99
C LYS A 73 -0.04 11.57 9.45
N THR A 74 -0.81 10.50 9.70
CA THR A 74 -1.27 10.14 11.05
C THR A 74 -0.84 8.74 11.49
N ALA A 75 -0.45 7.87 10.56
CA ALA A 75 -0.07 6.49 10.86
C ALA A 75 1.15 6.04 10.04
N THR A 76 2.33 5.98 10.66
CA THR A 76 3.62 5.72 10.01
C THR A 76 3.90 4.23 9.77
N TYR A 77 3.03 3.56 9.02
CA TYR A 77 3.21 2.16 8.67
C TYR A 77 4.01 1.96 7.37
N THR A 78 4.68 0.81 7.28
CA THR A 78 5.42 0.42 6.07
C THR A 78 4.47 0.27 4.89
N VAL A 79 4.93 0.66 3.69
CA VAL A 79 4.19 0.46 2.44
C VAL A 79 4.96 -0.52 1.56
N TYR A 80 4.40 -1.71 1.39
CA TYR A 80 4.89 -2.68 0.43
C TYR A 80 4.21 -2.50 -0.93
N GLU A 81 4.95 -2.66 -2.02
CA GLU A 81 4.39 -2.72 -3.37
C GLU A 81 4.86 -4.01 -4.06
N THR A 82 3.91 -4.87 -4.39
CA THR A 82 4.19 -6.11 -5.11
C THR A 82 4.55 -5.80 -6.56
N VAL A 83 5.61 -6.42 -7.06
CA VAL A 83 6.06 -6.34 -8.45
C VAL A 83 6.10 -7.76 -9.00
N TYR A 84 5.47 -7.97 -10.15
CA TYR A 84 5.64 -9.20 -10.94
C TYR A 84 6.88 -8.99 -11.83
N GLU A 85 7.80 -9.95 -11.82
CA GLU A 85 8.90 -10.03 -12.78
C GLU A 85 8.40 -10.25 -14.21
#